data_AF-S8C9S5-F1
#
_entry.id   AF-S8C9S5-F1
#
_cell.length_a   1.000
_cell.length_b   1.000
_cell.length_c   1.000
_cell.angle_alpha   90.00
_cell.angle_beta   90.00
_cell.angle_gamma   90.00
#
_symmetry.space_group_name_H-M   'P 1'
#
loop_
_entity.id
_entity.type
_entity.pdbx_description
1 polymer ?
#
loop_
_entity_poly.entity_id
_entity_poly.type
_entity_poly.pdbx_seq_one_letter_code
_entity_poly.pdbx_strand_id
1 'polypeptide(L)'
;SGVFKKSNDRVRLIAATIMGIVFGYFIGISFPTVYLSKITLPSSLISSFDVTFNDESSSGSHSFSENIESGSTPLTPKIYVPSNPRGAETLPPGIVVSESDFYLRRLWGEPNEDLKKKPKYLVTFTVGVEQKANVNLAVKKFSEDFQIILFHYDGRTSEWDEFEWSQNAIHVSVKKQTKWWYAKRFLHPDIVAAYDYIFIWDEDLGVEHFNADKYIDLIKKYGLEISQPGLEPNNGLTWQMTKRLGDREVHKLETEEKPGWCSDPHLPPCAAFVEIMAPVYSRKAWRCAWHMIQNDLVHGWGLDFALRRCVEPAHEKIGVVDSQWIIHQVIPSLGNQGVAENGRPPWEGV
;
A
#
# COMPACT_ATOMS: atom_id res chain seq x y z
N SER A 1 13.32 -76.40 9.24
CA SER A 1 14.70 -76.18 8.77
C SER A 1 14.80 -74.84 8.08
N GLY A 2 15.81 -74.02 8.42
CA GLY A 2 16.26 -72.92 7.54
C GLY A 2 16.29 -71.49 8.11
N VAL A 3 17.16 -71.24 9.10
CA VAL A 3 18.08 -70.08 9.21
C VAL A 3 17.57 -68.65 8.90
N PHE A 4 17.48 -67.84 9.96
CA PHE A 4 17.41 -66.37 9.93
C PHE A 4 18.60 -65.75 9.18
N LYS A 5 18.33 -64.99 8.10
CA LYS A 5 19.29 -64.08 7.46
C LYS A 5 19.05 -62.66 7.98
N LYS A 6 19.68 -62.29 9.08
CA LYS A 6 19.72 -60.92 9.59
C LYS A 6 20.84 -60.18 8.86
N SER A 7 20.55 -59.29 7.91
CA SER A 7 21.61 -58.59 7.18
C SER A 7 21.15 -57.30 6.47
N ASN A 8 21.94 -56.25 6.73
CA ASN A 8 22.37 -55.17 5.81
C ASN A 8 21.75 -53.77 5.79
N ASP A 9 20.57 -53.49 6.35
CA ASP A 9 20.01 -52.13 6.23
C ASP A 9 20.74 -51.09 7.07
N ARG A 10 21.19 -51.47 8.27
CA ARG A 10 21.93 -50.56 9.15
C ARG A 10 23.35 -50.25 8.63
N VAL A 11 23.96 -51.21 7.94
CA VAL A 11 25.28 -51.04 7.32
C VAL A 11 25.18 -50.17 6.07
N ARG A 12 24.11 -50.33 5.27
CA ARG A 12 23.81 -49.44 4.13
C ARG A 12 23.60 -47.99 4.54
N LEU A 13 22.86 -47.76 5.62
CA LEU A 13 22.58 -46.40 6.10
C LEU A 13 23.86 -45.70 6.60
N ILE A 14 24.72 -46.44 7.32
CA ILE A 14 26.02 -45.93 7.78
C ILE A 14 26.93 -45.65 6.57
N ALA A 15 26.99 -46.55 5.59
CA ALA A 15 27.80 -46.36 4.39
C ALA A 15 27.33 -45.15 3.55
N ALA A 16 26.02 -44.95 3.40
CA ALA A 16 25.47 -43.79 2.68
C ALA A 16 25.78 -42.47 3.39
N THR A 17 25.74 -42.45 4.73
CA THR A 17 26.04 -41.26 5.52
C THR A 17 27.52 -40.88 5.41
N ILE A 18 28.42 -41.87 5.48
CA ILE A 18 29.87 -41.65 5.32
C ILE A 18 30.18 -41.14 3.90
N MET A 19 29.57 -41.74 2.88
CA MET A 19 29.73 -41.29 1.49
C MET A 19 29.25 -39.85 1.29
N GLY A 20 28.13 -39.46 1.91
CA GLY A 20 27.63 -38.08 1.86
C GLY A 20 28.56 -37.07 2.54
N ILE A 21 29.14 -37.41 3.68
CA ILE A 21 30.12 -36.55 4.39
C ILE A 21 31.40 -36.40 3.56
N VAL A 22 31.92 -37.50 3.02
CA VAL A 22 33.13 -37.49 2.17
C VAL A 22 32.87 -36.68 0.90
N PHE A 23 31.73 -36.88 0.24
CA PHE A 23 31.35 -36.11 -0.96
C PHE A 23 31.19 -34.62 -0.67
N GLY A 24 30.55 -34.25 0.45
CA GLY A 24 30.42 -32.86 0.89
C GLY A 24 31.77 -32.21 1.22
N TYR A 25 32.68 -32.94 1.85
CA TYR A 25 34.04 -32.50 2.15
C TYR A 25 34.86 -32.25 0.89
N PHE A 26 34.78 -33.15 -0.11
CA PHE A 26 35.47 -32.97 -1.38
C PHE A 26 34.89 -31.82 -2.22
N ILE A 27 33.56 -31.60 -2.19
CA ILE A 27 32.96 -30.40 -2.81
C ILE A 27 33.44 -29.14 -2.10
N GLY A 28 33.47 -29.13 -0.76
CA GLY A 28 33.93 -27.98 0.03
C GLY A 28 35.39 -27.60 -0.21
N ILE A 29 36.26 -28.57 -0.49
CA ILE A 29 37.69 -28.35 -0.77
C ILE A 29 37.97 -28.10 -2.26
N SER A 30 37.07 -28.53 -3.15
CA SER A 30 37.19 -28.29 -4.60
C SER A 30 36.74 -26.90 -5.03
N PHE A 31 36.13 -26.12 -4.14
CA PHE A 31 36.01 -24.67 -4.35
C PHE A 31 37.37 -24.03 -4.06
N PRO A 32 38.05 -23.45 -5.04
CA PRO A 32 39.20 -22.61 -4.74
C PRO A 32 38.73 -21.51 -3.79
N THR A 33 39.39 -21.37 -2.64
CA THR A 33 39.34 -20.14 -1.87
C THR A 33 39.69 -19.02 -2.84
N VAL A 34 38.68 -18.25 -3.25
CA VAL A 34 38.87 -17.08 -4.10
C VAL A 34 39.71 -16.12 -3.27
N TYR A 35 41.02 -16.12 -3.56
CA TYR A 35 41.91 -15.04 -3.20
C TYR A 35 41.33 -13.78 -3.85
N LEU A 36 40.63 -12.96 -3.07
CA LEU A 36 40.33 -11.57 -3.39
C LEU A 36 41.65 -10.80 -3.38
N SER A 37 42.46 -10.99 -4.42
CA SER A 37 43.59 -10.12 -4.69
C SER A 37 43.06 -8.79 -5.22
N LYS A 38 43.20 -7.76 -4.36
CA LYS A 38 43.14 -6.33 -4.66
C LYS A 38 41.81 -5.80 -5.20
N ILE A 39 40.87 -5.59 -4.29
CA ILE A 39 40.03 -4.39 -4.34
C ILE A 39 40.64 -3.40 -3.35
N THR A 40 41.31 -2.36 -3.85
CA THR A 40 41.69 -1.20 -3.05
C THR A 40 40.43 -0.44 -2.66
N LEU A 41 39.90 -0.74 -1.48
CA LEU A 41 38.90 0.09 -0.82
C LEU A 41 39.61 1.33 -0.24
N PRO A 42 39.06 2.54 -0.43
CA PRO A 42 39.55 3.72 0.30
C PRO A 42 39.37 3.49 1.80
N SER A 43 40.36 3.87 2.58
CA SER A 43 40.55 3.59 4.01
C SER A 43 39.54 4.26 4.96
N SER A 44 38.35 4.66 4.50
CA SER A 44 37.32 5.32 5.30
C SER A 44 36.15 4.43 5.73
N LEU A 45 36.17 3.12 5.43
CA LEU A 45 35.07 2.19 5.77
C LEU A 45 35.41 1.15 6.83
N ILE A 46 36.49 1.34 7.60
CA ILE A 46 36.84 0.46 8.73
C ILE A 46 36.91 1.29 10.01
N SER A 47 35.75 1.62 10.58
CA SER A 47 35.53 1.67 12.04
C SER A 47 34.08 2.00 12.34
N SER A 48 33.31 1.01 12.82
CA SER A 48 32.45 1.08 14.02
C SER A 48 31.30 0.05 13.96
N PHE A 49 31.66 -1.23 13.98
CA PHE A 49 30.88 -2.23 14.70
C PHE A 49 31.80 -2.75 15.80
N ASP A 50 31.79 -2.06 16.95
CA ASP A 50 31.82 -2.70 18.28
C ASP A 50 31.72 -1.66 19.43
N VAL A 51 30.72 -1.90 20.28
CA VAL A 51 30.69 -1.76 21.75
C VAL A 51 30.69 -0.37 22.43
N THR A 52 29.50 -0.05 22.96
CA THR A 52 29.14 0.43 24.32
C THR A 52 30.17 1.04 25.29
N PHE A 53 29.70 2.13 25.94
CA PHE A 53 30.03 2.72 27.26
C PHE A 53 31.27 3.62 27.45
N ASN A 54 30.95 4.85 27.90
CA ASN A 54 31.67 5.79 28.78
C ASN A 54 32.99 6.47 28.38
N ASP A 55 32.85 7.80 28.33
CA ASP A 55 33.63 8.85 28.98
C ASP A 55 35.14 9.06 28.76
N GLU A 56 35.44 10.37 28.73
CA GLU A 56 36.69 11.07 29.01
C GLU A 56 37.79 11.17 27.94
N SER A 57 37.91 12.42 27.45
CA SER A 57 39.15 13.19 27.23
C SER A 57 40.39 12.48 26.68
N SER A 58 40.85 12.93 25.51
CA SER A 58 42.04 13.80 25.44
C SER A 58 42.57 13.98 24.01
N SER A 59 42.95 15.23 23.77
CA SER A 59 43.87 15.78 22.77
C SER A 59 44.89 14.85 22.10
N GLY A 60 45.06 15.02 20.78
CA GLY A 60 46.21 14.50 20.04
C GLY A 60 46.34 15.19 18.67
N SER A 61 46.94 16.37 18.66
CA SER A 61 47.29 17.20 17.51
C SER A 61 48.29 16.53 16.56
N HIS A 62 48.12 16.68 15.24
CA HIS A 62 49.26 16.89 14.34
C HIS A 62 48.93 17.92 13.26
N SER A 63 49.77 18.95 13.26
CA SER A 63 49.74 20.20 12.52
C SER A 63 50.25 20.08 11.09
N PHE A 64 49.63 20.82 10.17
CA PHE A 64 50.35 21.55 9.14
C PHE A 64 49.79 22.97 9.04
N SER A 65 50.63 23.94 9.44
CA SER A 65 50.51 25.39 9.16
C SER A 65 50.99 25.63 7.71
N GLU A 66 50.72 26.70 6.99
CA GLU A 66 50.18 28.03 7.28
C GLU A 66 49.96 28.71 5.91
N ASN A 67 48.91 29.53 5.79
CA ASN A 67 48.95 30.91 5.27
C ASN A 67 47.78 31.35 4.36
N ILE A 68 47.03 32.30 4.94
CA ILE A 68 46.34 33.47 4.38
C ILE A 68 44.83 33.36 4.10
N GLU A 69 44.12 33.83 5.14
CA GLU A 69 42.79 34.45 5.26
C GLU A 69 42.28 35.16 4.00
N SER A 70 41.00 35.06 3.63
CA SER A 70 39.90 35.66 4.41
C SER A 70 38.54 35.00 4.08
N GLY A 71 37.93 34.38 5.11
CA GLY A 71 36.48 34.40 5.28
C GLY A 71 35.64 33.26 4.68
N SER A 72 36.00 31.99 4.86
CA SER A 72 35.05 30.89 4.69
C SER A 72 35.22 29.84 5.80
N THR A 73 34.35 29.88 6.80
CA THR A 73 34.05 28.69 7.61
C THR A 73 33.70 27.56 6.63
N PRO A 74 34.41 26.41 6.61
CA PRO A 74 33.94 25.27 5.86
C PRO A 74 32.67 24.83 6.56
N LEU A 75 31.52 25.16 5.97
CA LEU A 75 30.26 24.52 6.29
C LEU A 75 30.50 23.04 6.04
N THR A 76 30.82 22.29 7.08
CA THR A 76 30.68 20.84 7.09
C THR A 76 29.24 20.62 6.60
N PRO A 77 29.02 20.03 5.41
CA PRO A 77 27.67 19.87 4.93
C PRO A 77 26.97 19.06 6.01
N LYS A 78 25.88 19.58 6.58
CA LYS A 78 25.03 18.77 7.44
C LYS A 78 24.51 17.63 6.56
N ILE A 79 25.20 16.50 6.59
CA ILE A 79 24.92 15.31 5.76
C ILE A 79 23.51 14.80 6.10
N TYR A 80 23.08 15.01 7.34
CA TYR A 80 21.77 14.62 7.81
C TYR A 80 20.74 15.75 7.68
N VAL A 81 19.68 15.48 6.90
CA VAL A 81 18.44 16.26 6.93
C VAL A 81 17.36 15.39 7.59
N PRO A 82 16.65 15.88 8.64
CA PRO A 82 15.61 15.10 9.31
C PRO A 82 14.46 14.63 8.40
N SER A 83 14.31 15.25 7.22
CA SER A 83 13.33 14.86 6.20
C SER A 83 13.82 13.75 5.26
N ASN A 84 15.06 13.26 5.41
CA ASN A 84 15.56 12.16 4.59
C ASN A 84 14.77 10.88 4.91
N PRO A 85 14.40 10.09 3.89
CA PRO A 85 13.81 8.78 4.12
C PRO A 85 14.79 7.88 4.87
N ARG A 86 14.25 6.91 5.59
CA ARG A 86 15.06 5.90 6.31
C ARG A 86 16.02 5.22 5.34
N GLY A 87 17.30 5.13 5.72
CA GLY A 87 18.37 4.57 4.88
C GLY A 87 19.08 5.59 3.97
N ALA A 88 18.65 6.85 3.95
CA ALA A 88 19.29 7.94 3.19
C ALA A 88 20.00 8.96 4.11
N GLU A 89 20.26 8.61 5.37
CA GLU A 89 20.81 9.53 6.38
C GLU A 89 22.23 10.01 6.05
N THR A 90 22.98 9.25 5.25
CA THR A 90 24.35 9.56 4.82
C THR A 90 24.41 10.27 3.46
N LEU A 91 23.28 10.46 2.79
CA LEU A 91 23.22 11.05 1.45
C LEU A 91 23.06 12.57 1.55
N PRO A 92 23.77 13.35 0.71
CA PRO A 92 23.69 14.81 0.73
C PRO A 92 22.30 15.32 0.26
N PRO A 93 21.87 16.51 0.72
CA PRO A 93 20.53 17.07 0.47
C PRO A 93 20.12 17.27 -1.00
N GLY A 94 21.03 17.13 -1.96
CA GLY A 94 20.75 17.26 -3.40
C GLY A 94 20.56 15.92 -4.15
N ILE A 95 20.84 14.78 -3.50
CA ILE A 95 20.66 13.45 -4.08
C ILE A 95 19.34 12.81 -3.61
N VAL A 96 18.91 13.18 -2.40
CA VAL A 96 17.74 12.58 -1.76
C VAL A 96 16.46 13.23 -2.26
N VAL A 97 15.56 12.40 -2.79
CA VAL A 97 14.16 12.77 -3.01
C VAL A 97 13.35 12.23 -1.82
N SER A 98 12.57 13.10 -1.18
CA SER A 98 11.90 12.78 0.08
C SER A 98 10.72 11.82 -0.05
N GLU A 99 10.05 11.83 -1.19
CA GLU A 99 8.83 11.04 -1.44
C GLU A 99 8.97 10.25 -2.75
N SER A 100 8.45 9.02 -2.78
CA SER A 100 8.21 8.31 -4.04
C SER A 100 6.82 8.66 -4.57
N ASP A 101 6.56 8.40 -5.84
CA ASP A 101 5.30 8.73 -6.50
C ASP A 101 4.91 7.70 -7.58
N PHE A 102 3.71 7.88 -8.15
CA PHE A 102 3.21 7.09 -9.28
C PHE A 102 3.17 7.89 -10.59
N TYR A 103 3.91 8.99 -10.69
CA TYR A 103 3.91 9.80 -11.88
C TYR A 103 4.62 9.07 -13.03
N LEU A 104 3.92 8.92 -14.15
CA LEU A 104 4.49 8.33 -15.35
C LEU A 104 5.55 9.27 -15.95
N ARG A 105 6.71 8.70 -16.31
CA ARG A 105 7.83 9.41 -16.93
C ARG A 105 8.20 8.73 -18.22
N ARG A 106 8.59 9.49 -19.24
CA ARG A 106 9.01 8.94 -20.52
C ARG A 106 10.45 8.41 -20.43
N LEU A 107 10.84 7.56 -21.37
CA LEU A 107 12.14 6.86 -21.33
C LEU A 107 13.35 7.76 -21.64
N TRP A 108 13.17 8.91 -22.30
CA TRP A 108 14.26 9.80 -22.73
C TRP A 108 13.86 11.28 -22.68
N GLY A 109 14.84 12.20 -22.61
CA GLY A 109 14.59 13.65 -22.55
C GLY A 109 14.34 14.16 -21.13
N GLU A 110 13.86 15.40 -21.00
CA GLU A 110 13.76 16.08 -19.70
C GLU A 110 12.53 15.65 -18.86
N PRO A 111 12.70 15.05 -17.66
CA PRO A 111 11.57 14.59 -16.83
C PRO A 111 10.62 15.70 -16.38
N ASN A 112 11.09 16.95 -16.34
CA ASN A 112 10.27 18.10 -15.98
C ASN A 112 9.21 18.44 -17.05
N GLU A 113 9.37 17.93 -18.28
CA GLU A 113 8.40 18.12 -19.37
C GLU A 113 7.24 17.12 -19.31
N ASP A 114 7.42 16.00 -18.61
CA ASP A 114 6.45 14.89 -18.60
C ASP A 114 5.18 15.24 -17.81
N LEU A 115 5.31 16.09 -16.79
CA LEU A 115 4.23 16.43 -15.87
C LEU A 115 3.80 17.89 -16.03
N LYS A 116 3.03 18.18 -17.09
CA LYS A 116 2.38 19.50 -17.27
C LYS A 116 1.54 19.89 -16.06
N LYS A 117 0.89 18.90 -15.44
CA LYS A 117 0.11 19.01 -14.22
C LYS A 117 0.39 17.78 -13.36
N LYS A 118 0.75 17.98 -12.09
CA LYS A 118 0.95 16.88 -11.14
C LYS A 118 -0.40 16.47 -10.55
N PRO A 119 -0.82 15.20 -10.69
CA PRO A 119 -2.01 14.71 -10.02
C PRO A 119 -1.89 14.90 -8.50
N LYS A 120 -2.99 15.32 -7.86
CA LYS A 120 -3.05 15.59 -6.42
C LYS A 120 -3.72 14.46 -5.64
N TYR A 121 -4.51 13.65 -6.32
CA TYR A 121 -5.32 12.61 -5.73
C TYR A 121 -5.05 11.28 -6.43
N LEU A 122 -5.31 10.18 -5.74
CA LEU A 122 -5.14 8.83 -6.26
C LEU A 122 -6.47 8.10 -6.19
N VAL A 123 -6.84 7.42 -7.27
CA VAL A 123 -7.96 6.47 -7.28
C VAL A 123 -7.49 5.11 -7.76
N THR A 124 -7.89 4.09 -7.01
CA THR A 124 -7.62 2.69 -7.34
C THR A 124 -8.91 1.90 -7.44
N PHE A 125 -8.99 1.04 -8.45
CA PHE A 125 -10.06 0.07 -8.62
C PHE A 125 -9.47 -1.33 -8.65
N THR A 126 -10.12 -2.28 -7.97
CA THR A 126 -9.80 -3.70 -8.12
C THR A 126 -10.73 -4.31 -9.15
N VAL A 127 -10.16 -4.68 -10.30
CA VAL A 127 -10.93 -4.84 -11.53
C VAL A 127 -10.81 -6.20 -12.20
N GLY A 128 -11.89 -6.59 -12.87
CA GLY A 128 -11.95 -7.64 -13.87
C GLY A 128 -12.58 -7.17 -15.18
N VAL A 129 -12.23 -7.81 -16.28
CA VAL A 129 -12.67 -7.45 -17.63
C VAL A 129 -14.19 -7.46 -17.81
N GLU A 130 -14.91 -8.30 -17.04
CA GLU A 130 -16.37 -8.40 -17.09
C GLU A 130 -17.05 -7.09 -16.66
N GLN A 131 -16.36 -6.30 -15.83
CA GLN A 131 -16.86 -5.05 -15.25
C GLN A 131 -16.24 -3.79 -15.85
N LYS A 132 -15.43 -3.93 -16.91
CA LYS A 132 -14.73 -2.81 -17.54
C LYS A 132 -15.65 -1.67 -17.99
N ALA A 133 -16.87 -2.00 -18.43
CA ALA A 133 -17.86 -1.00 -18.81
C ALA A 133 -18.31 -0.14 -17.63
N ASN A 134 -18.49 -0.74 -16.45
CA ASN A 134 -18.86 -0.01 -15.24
C ASN A 134 -17.69 0.85 -14.74
N VAL A 135 -16.47 0.31 -14.73
CA VAL A 135 -15.26 1.06 -14.36
C VAL A 135 -15.03 2.25 -15.31
N ASN A 136 -15.33 2.10 -16.60
CA ASN A 136 -15.28 3.22 -17.55
C ASN A 136 -16.28 4.34 -17.21
N LEU A 137 -17.46 4.02 -16.68
CA LEU A 137 -18.39 5.03 -16.16
C LEU A 137 -17.84 5.72 -14.90
N ALA A 138 -17.23 4.93 -14.00
CA ALA A 138 -16.59 5.43 -12.79
C ALA A 138 -15.44 6.40 -13.10
N VAL A 139 -14.47 5.99 -13.93
CA VAL A 139 -13.28 6.78 -14.27
C VAL A 139 -13.64 8.15 -14.86
N LYS A 140 -14.72 8.24 -15.64
CA LYS A 140 -15.20 9.53 -16.19
C LYS A 140 -15.67 10.53 -15.14
N LYS A 141 -15.83 10.13 -13.88
CA LYS A 141 -16.17 11.03 -12.76
C LYS A 141 -14.95 11.68 -12.11
N PHE A 142 -13.73 11.28 -12.50
CA PHE A 142 -12.48 11.77 -11.97
C PHE A 142 -11.79 12.67 -13.00
N SER A 143 -11.34 13.84 -12.54
CA SER A 143 -10.63 14.82 -13.37
C SER A 143 -9.16 14.46 -13.55
N GLU A 144 -8.43 15.25 -14.34
CA GLU A 144 -6.97 15.12 -14.52
C GLU A 144 -6.16 15.37 -13.23
N ASP A 145 -6.80 15.82 -12.14
CA ASP A 145 -6.16 15.87 -10.82
C ASP A 145 -5.98 14.49 -10.17
N PHE A 146 -6.54 13.42 -10.76
CA PHE A 146 -6.48 12.07 -10.24
C PHE A 146 -5.53 11.18 -11.04
N GLN A 147 -4.58 10.55 -10.35
CA GLN A 147 -3.86 9.39 -10.87
C GLN A 147 -4.75 8.16 -10.74
N ILE A 148 -4.86 7.37 -11.81
CA ILE A 148 -5.66 6.14 -11.83
C ILE A 148 -4.74 4.93 -11.79
N ILE A 149 -5.06 3.97 -10.92
CA ILE A 149 -4.44 2.64 -10.87
C ILE A 149 -5.51 1.57 -10.92
N LEU A 150 -5.33 0.58 -11.80
CA LEU A 150 -6.20 -0.57 -11.92
C LEU A 150 -5.47 -1.83 -11.42
N PHE A 151 -6.08 -2.52 -10.47
CA PHE A 151 -5.59 -3.77 -9.90
C PHE A 151 -6.33 -4.96 -10.51
N HIS A 152 -5.73 -5.61 -11.50
CA HIS A 152 -6.35 -6.66 -12.33
C HIS A 152 -6.26 -8.02 -11.67
N TYR A 153 -7.36 -8.49 -11.08
CA TYR A 153 -7.38 -9.80 -10.44
C TYR A 153 -7.54 -10.96 -11.44
N ASP A 154 -7.88 -10.70 -12.70
CA ASP A 154 -8.10 -11.71 -13.73
C ASP A 154 -6.90 -11.91 -14.68
N GLY A 155 -5.95 -10.97 -14.65
CA GLY A 155 -4.77 -10.98 -15.50
C GLY A 155 -4.98 -10.42 -16.91
N ARG A 156 -6.09 -9.74 -17.19
CA ARG A 156 -6.54 -9.35 -18.54
C ARG A 156 -6.41 -7.84 -18.77
N THR A 157 -5.16 -7.37 -18.92
CA THR A 157 -4.88 -5.93 -19.05
C THR A 157 -5.11 -5.39 -20.46
N SER A 158 -4.82 -6.16 -21.52
CA SER A 158 -4.89 -5.67 -22.91
C SER A 158 -6.31 -5.37 -23.38
N GLU A 159 -7.32 -6.00 -22.78
CA GLU A 159 -8.73 -5.76 -23.10
C GLU A 159 -9.23 -4.37 -22.70
N TRP A 160 -8.45 -3.65 -21.90
CA TRP A 160 -8.71 -2.27 -21.49
C TRP A 160 -8.14 -1.25 -22.47
N ASP A 161 -7.30 -1.68 -23.42
CA ASP A 161 -6.70 -0.80 -24.44
C ASP A 161 -7.76 -0.15 -25.35
N GLU A 162 -9.00 -0.65 -25.34
CA GLU A 162 -10.13 -0.03 -26.02
C GLU A 162 -10.49 1.36 -25.47
N PHE A 163 -10.10 1.67 -24.23
CA PHE A 163 -10.33 2.97 -23.60
C PHE A 163 -9.07 3.82 -23.67
N GLU A 164 -9.17 4.98 -24.32
CA GLU A 164 -8.04 5.91 -24.46
C GLU A 164 -7.46 6.34 -23.11
N TRP A 165 -8.30 6.58 -22.11
CA TRP A 165 -7.86 6.94 -20.76
C TRP A 165 -7.05 5.82 -20.09
N SER A 166 -7.28 4.56 -20.47
CA SER A 166 -6.59 3.41 -19.88
C SER A 166 -5.11 3.40 -20.22
N GLN A 167 -4.72 3.97 -21.36
CA GLN A 167 -3.31 4.10 -21.75
C GLN A 167 -2.51 5.02 -20.82
N ASN A 168 -3.22 5.91 -20.10
CA ASN A 168 -2.62 6.82 -19.11
C ASN A 168 -2.79 6.31 -17.67
N ALA A 169 -3.47 5.17 -17.47
CA ALA A 169 -3.63 4.54 -16.16
C ALA A 169 -2.47 3.57 -15.89
N ILE A 170 -2.22 3.30 -14.61
CA ILE A 170 -1.26 2.26 -14.21
C ILE A 170 -2.00 0.94 -14.03
N HIS A 171 -1.51 -0.11 -14.68
CA HIS A 171 -2.07 -1.44 -14.57
C HIS A 171 -1.15 -2.33 -13.73
N VAL A 172 -1.66 -2.90 -12.65
CA VAL A 172 -0.97 -3.92 -11.85
C VAL A 172 -1.78 -5.20 -11.92
N SER A 173 -1.14 -6.31 -12.28
CA SER A 173 -1.85 -7.53 -12.66
C SER A 173 -1.26 -8.76 -11.98
N VAL A 174 -2.03 -9.33 -11.06
CA VAL A 174 -1.74 -10.56 -10.32
C VAL A 174 -3.04 -11.34 -10.16
N LYS A 175 -3.06 -12.56 -10.69
CA LYS A 175 -4.28 -13.36 -10.73
C LYS A 175 -4.77 -13.73 -9.32
N LYS A 176 -6.09 -13.70 -9.14
CA LYS A 176 -6.83 -14.15 -7.95
C LYS A 176 -6.39 -13.49 -6.65
N GLN A 177 -6.03 -12.20 -6.71
CA GLN A 177 -5.73 -11.39 -5.54
C GLN A 177 -6.86 -10.41 -5.25
N THR A 178 -7.10 -10.18 -3.97
CA THR A 178 -8.14 -9.28 -3.46
C THR A 178 -7.67 -7.83 -3.42
N LYS A 179 -8.63 -6.90 -3.30
CA LYS A 179 -8.39 -5.46 -3.16
C LYS A 179 -7.34 -5.11 -2.10
N TRP A 180 -7.50 -5.68 -0.91
CA TRP A 180 -6.62 -5.38 0.23
C TRP A 180 -5.24 -6.01 0.11
N TRP A 181 -5.11 -7.12 -0.62
CA TRP A 181 -3.81 -7.69 -0.96
C TRP A 181 -3.00 -6.73 -1.83
N TYR A 182 -3.64 -6.12 -2.84
CA TYR A 182 -3.04 -5.10 -3.70
C TYR A 182 -2.70 -3.84 -2.92
N ALA A 183 -3.66 -3.30 -2.17
CA ALA A 183 -3.47 -2.09 -1.38
C ALA A 183 -2.28 -2.23 -0.42
N LYS A 184 -2.14 -3.39 0.24
CA LYS A 184 -1.00 -3.66 1.14
C LYS A 184 0.35 -3.60 0.43
N ARG A 185 0.44 -4.04 -0.83
CA ARG A 185 1.71 -4.21 -1.55
C ARG A 185 2.09 -3.02 -2.44
N PHE A 186 1.09 -2.36 -3.02
CA PHE A 186 1.32 -1.30 -4.00
C PHE A 186 1.01 0.08 -3.44
N LEU A 187 0.15 0.23 -2.43
CA LEU A 187 -0.16 1.53 -1.84
C LEU A 187 0.66 1.80 -0.58
N HIS A 188 1.97 1.57 -0.63
CA HIS A 188 2.84 1.85 0.52
C HIS A 188 2.78 3.34 0.89
N PRO A 189 2.73 3.70 2.19
CA PRO A 189 2.54 5.09 2.61
C PRO A 189 3.61 6.05 2.09
N ASP A 190 4.84 5.61 1.89
CA ASP A 190 5.93 6.44 1.34
C ASP A 190 5.89 6.61 -0.19
N ILE A 191 5.07 5.81 -0.88
CA ILE A 191 4.82 5.93 -2.34
C ILE A 191 3.59 6.80 -2.58
N VAL A 192 2.52 6.59 -1.81
CA VAL A 192 1.30 7.40 -1.97
C VAL A 192 1.38 8.74 -1.22
N ALA A 193 2.49 9.01 -0.55
CA ALA A 193 2.80 10.30 0.05
C ALA A 193 2.91 11.43 -0.98
N ALA A 194 2.79 11.21 -2.29
CA ALA A 194 2.65 12.33 -3.23
C ALA A 194 1.21 12.87 -3.33
N TYR A 195 0.21 12.11 -2.84
CA TYR A 195 -1.21 12.40 -3.01
C TYR A 195 -1.86 12.89 -1.72
N ASP A 196 -2.81 13.82 -1.79
CA ASP A 196 -3.54 14.34 -0.62
C ASP A 196 -4.57 13.32 -0.10
N TYR A 197 -5.29 12.69 -1.03
CA TYR A 197 -6.37 11.73 -0.78
C TYR A 197 -6.24 10.50 -1.70
N ILE A 198 -6.57 9.33 -1.14
CA ILE A 198 -6.47 8.01 -1.78
C ILE A 198 -7.84 7.33 -1.73
N PHE A 199 -8.41 7.07 -2.90
CA PHE A 199 -9.68 6.37 -3.11
C PHE A 199 -9.37 4.89 -3.40
N ILE A 200 -9.98 3.98 -2.65
CA ILE A 200 -9.75 2.53 -2.80
C ILE A 200 -11.10 1.85 -3.02
N TRP A 201 -11.56 1.80 -4.26
CA TRP A 201 -12.94 1.47 -4.58
C TRP A 201 -13.08 0.07 -5.20
N ASP A 202 -14.23 -0.54 -4.93
CA ASP A 202 -14.71 -1.70 -5.69
C ASP A 202 -15.22 -1.28 -7.08
N GLU A 203 -15.32 -2.24 -7.98
CA GLU A 203 -15.66 -2.02 -9.40
C GLU A 203 -17.16 -2.09 -9.71
N ASP A 204 -18.01 -2.48 -8.75
CA ASP A 204 -19.45 -2.73 -8.90
C ASP A 204 -20.30 -1.56 -8.36
N LEU A 205 -19.79 -0.34 -8.53
CA LEU A 205 -20.41 0.90 -8.06
C LEU A 205 -21.07 1.67 -9.21
N GLY A 206 -22.36 2.00 -9.04
CA GLY A 206 -23.07 3.00 -9.84
C GLY A 206 -22.73 4.40 -9.36
N VAL A 207 -22.31 5.28 -10.29
CA VAL A 207 -21.72 6.59 -10.00
C VAL A 207 -22.47 7.75 -10.65
N GLU A 208 -23.72 7.54 -11.07
CA GLU A 208 -24.53 8.49 -11.81
C GLU A 208 -24.57 9.86 -11.12
N HIS A 209 -24.67 9.84 -9.80
CA HIS A 209 -24.83 10.99 -8.93
C HIS A 209 -23.54 11.47 -8.23
N PHE A 210 -22.41 10.86 -8.59
CA PHE A 210 -21.10 11.18 -8.02
C PHE A 210 -20.29 12.10 -8.94
N ASN A 211 -19.53 13.02 -8.32
CA ASN A 211 -18.50 13.84 -8.93
C ASN A 211 -17.30 13.95 -7.97
N ALA A 212 -16.11 13.53 -8.43
CA ALA A 212 -14.95 13.43 -7.55
C ALA A 212 -14.42 14.78 -7.07
N ASP A 213 -14.46 15.81 -7.90
CA ASP A 213 -13.96 17.15 -7.53
C ASP A 213 -14.85 17.77 -6.43
N LYS A 214 -16.18 17.71 -6.60
CA LYS A 214 -17.14 18.16 -5.57
C LYS A 214 -17.01 17.36 -4.28
N TYR A 215 -16.77 16.05 -4.39
CA TYR A 215 -16.53 15.20 -3.22
C TYR A 215 -15.28 15.67 -2.46
N ILE A 216 -14.17 15.93 -3.16
CA ILE A 216 -12.93 16.45 -2.56
C ILE A 216 -13.19 17.79 -1.85
N ASP A 217 -13.95 18.70 -2.46
CA ASP A 217 -14.27 20.00 -1.85
C ASP A 217 -15.00 19.82 -0.52
N LEU A 218 -15.95 18.87 -0.46
CA LEU A 218 -16.72 18.56 0.75
C LEU A 218 -15.88 17.92 1.83
N ILE A 219 -15.07 16.89 1.52
CA ILE A 219 -14.23 16.26 2.55
C ILE A 219 -13.20 17.24 3.13
N LYS A 220 -12.67 18.16 2.30
CA LYS A 220 -11.79 19.24 2.75
C LYS A 220 -12.55 20.26 3.61
N LYS A 221 -13.72 20.73 3.16
CA LYS A 221 -14.59 21.67 3.88
C LYS A 221 -14.97 21.15 5.28
N TYR A 222 -15.27 19.86 5.39
CA TYR A 222 -15.71 19.23 6.63
C TYR A 222 -14.58 18.59 7.44
N GLY A 223 -13.32 18.70 6.99
CA GLY A 223 -12.16 18.16 7.70
C GLY A 223 -12.19 16.63 7.86
N LEU A 224 -12.74 15.92 6.86
CA LEU A 224 -12.79 14.46 6.86
C LEU A 224 -11.43 13.88 6.43
N GLU A 225 -10.94 12.95 7.25
CA GLU A 225 -9.67 12.24 7.04
C GLU A 225 -9.91 10.81 6.55
N ILE A 226 -11.07 10.23 6.88
CA ILE A 226 -11.57 8.97 6.31
C ILE A 226 -13.02 9.19 5.94
N SER A 227 -13.42 8.85 4.73
CA SER A 227 -14.78 9.12 4.27
C SER A 227 -15.23 8.14 3.21
N GLN A 228 -16.53 8.17 2.90
CA GLN A 228 -17.08 7.50 1.72
C GLN A 228 -18.23 8.33 1.13
N PRO A 229 -18.61 8.11 -0.13
CA PRO A 229 -19.89 8.56 -0.66
C PRO A 229 -21.06 7.96 0.11
N GLY A 230 -22.20 8.66 0.17
CA GLY A 230 -23.45 8.08 0.68
C GLY A 230 -23.91 6.91 -0.19
N LEU A 231 -24.54 5.90 0.41
CA LEU A 231 -25.13 4.78 -0.32
C LEU A 231 -26.63 4.99 -0.54
N GLU A 232 -27.07 4.77 -1.78
CA GLU A 232 -28.48 4.74 -2.15
C GLU A 232 -29.21 3.63 -1.36
N PRO A 233 -30.30 3.94 -0.62
CA PRO A 233 -30.93 2.98 0.28
C PRO A 233 -31.78 1.91 -0.42
N ASN A 234 -32.04 2.04 -1.72
CA ASN A 234 -33.10 1.30 -2.41
C ASN A 234 -32.84 -0.21 -2.54
N ASN A 235 -31.59 -0.65 -2.42
CA ASN A 235 -31.19 -2.05 -2.60
C ASN A 235 -30.87 -2.79 -1.30
N GLY A 236 -31.23 -2.21 -0.15
CA GLY A 236 -30.86 -2.73 1.16
C GLY A 236 -29.42 -2.37 1.54
N LEU A 237 -29.17 -2.20 2.83
CA LEU A 237 -27.87 -1.78 3.36
C LEU A 237 -27.47 -2.65 4.54
N THR A 238 -26.20 -3.03 4.60
CA THR A 238 -25.64 -3.76 5.74
C THR A 238 -25.59 -2.87 6.97
N TRP A 239 -25.07 -1.64 6.80
CA TRP A 239 -24.83 -0.64 7.83
C TRP A 239 -25.69 0.60 7.58
N GLN A 240 -26.47 1.04 8.56
CA GLN A 240 -27.28 2.26 8.43
C GLN A 240 -26.41 3.52 8.38
N MET A 241 -25.22 3.49 8.99
CA MET A 241 -24.28 4.62 8.95
C MET A 241 -23.79 4.96 7.54
N THR A 242 -23.84 4.04 6.58
CA THR A 242 -23.44 4.33 5.19
C THR A 242 -24.58 4.87 4.33
N LYS A 243 -25.81 4.87 4.86
CA LYS A 243 -27.01 5.30 4.16
C LYS A 243 -26.96 6.79 3.86
N ARG A 244 -27.23 7.15 2.61
CA ARG A 244 -27.40 8.54 2.21
C ARG A 244 -28.58 9.20 2.94
N LEU A 245 -28.34 10.38 3.52
CA LEU A 245 -29.32 11.28 4.10
C LEU A 245 -29.57 12.48 3.18
N GLY A 246 -30.77 12.60 2.61
CA GLY A 246 -31.06 13.55 1.53
C GLY A 246 -31.14 15.04 1.93
N ASP A 247 -31.12 15.36 3.22
CA ASP A 247 -31.34 16.70 3.78
C ASP A 247 -30.04 17.46 4.14
N ARG A 248 -28.88 16.85 3.90
CA ARG A 248 -27.57 17.36 4.34
C ARG A 248 -26.46 17.04 3.34
N GLU A 249 -25.31 17.70 3.50
CA GLU A 249 -24.14 17.48 2.63
C GLU A 249 -23.29 16.29 3.08
N VAL A 250 -23.17 16.12 4.40
CA VAL A 250 -22.33 15.14 5.10
C VAL A 250 -23.00 14.77 6.43
N HIS A 251 -22.86 13.52 6.86
CA HIS A 251 -23.09 13.11 8.24
C HIS A 251 -21.91 12.32 8.81
N LYS A 252 -21.67 12.48 10.11
CA LYS A 252 -20.57 11.86 10.87
C LYS A 252 -21.07 11.11 12.11
N LEU A 253 -22.26 11.50 12.54
CA LEU A 253 -23.04 11.00 13.65
C LEU A 253 -24.47 10.77 13.14
N GLU A 254 -25.32 10.15 13.96
CA GLU A 254 -26.79 10.19 13.81
C GLU A 254 -27.40 9.30 12.72
N THR A 255 -27.04 8.02 12.68
CA THR A 255 -27.91 7.02 12.02
C THR A 255 -28.53 6.10 13.06
N GLU A 256 -29.86 6.01 13.07
CA GLU A 256 -30.58 4.96 13.81
C GLU A 256 -30.20 3.60 13.23
N GLU A 257 -29.26 2.94 13.89
CA GLU A 257 -28.88 1.58 13.57
C GLU A 257 -29.86 0.56 14.12
N LYS A 258 -29.71 -0.68 13.67
CA LYS A 258 -30.53 -1.81 14.14
C LYS A 258 -30.48 -1.92 15.68
N PRO A 259 -31.60 -2.25 16.36
CA PRO A 259 -31.63 -2.36 17.82
C PRO A 259 -30.52 -3.28 18.35
N GLY A 260 -29.72 -2.77 19.29
CA GLY A 260 -28.63 -3.50 19.93
C GLY A 260 -27.27 -3.45 19.20
N TRP A 261 -27.16 -2.76 18.06
CA TRP A 261 -25.90 -2.67 17.29
C TRP A 261 -25.02 -1.49 17.72
N CYS A 262 -25.59 -0.45 18.32
CA CYS A 262 -24.86 0.65 18.95
C CYS A 262 -24.66 0.39 20.43
N SER A 263 -23.42 0.10 20.84
CA SER A 263 -23.06 0.16 22.27
C SER A 263 -22.78 1.58 22.74
N ASP A 264 -22.27 2.43 21.83
CA ASP A 264 -21.94 3.83 22.05
C ASP A 264 -22.21 4.61 20.75
N PRO A 265 -22.91 5.76 20.79
CA PRO A 265 -23.25 6.53 19.60
C PRO A 265 -22.03 7.16 18.89
N HIS A 266 -20.87 7.26 19.54
CA HIS A 266 -19.63 7.79 18.96
C HIS A 266 -18.70 6.70 18.43
N LEU A 267 -19.10 5.43 18.54
CA LEU A 267 -18.32 4.28 18.09
C LEU A 267 -18.98 3.58 16.89
N PRO A 268 -18.19 2.88 16.06
CA PRO A 268 -18.72 2.01 15.03
C PRO A 268 -19.70 0.96 15.57
N PRO A 269 -20.75 0.63 14.81
CA PRO A 269 -20.99 1.12 13.45
C PRO A 269 -21.72 2.48 13.39
N CYS A 270 -22.09 3.09 14.52
CA CYS A 270 -23.07 4.18 14.59
C CYS A 270 -22.48 5.58 14.40
N ALA A 271 -21.16 5.68 14.53
CA ALA A 271 -20.34 6.80 14.11
C ALA A 271 -18.93 6.28 13.83
N ALA A 272 -18.08 7.16 13.33
CA ALA A 272 -16.68 6.83 13.06
C ALA A 272 -16.48 5.59 12.16
N PHE A 273 -17.43 5.34 11.25
CA PHE A 273 -17.50 4.15 10.42
C PHE A 273 -17.67 4.53 8.95
N VAL A 274 -16.89 3.85 8.10
CA VAL A 274 -17.08 3.77 6.65
C VAL A 274 -16.89 2.31 6.28
N GLU A 275 -17.58 1.85 5.25
CA GLU A 275 -17.47 0.49 4.75
C GLU A 275 -16.30 0.37 3.77
N ILE A 276 -15.62 -0.78 3.80
CA ILE A 276 -14.43 -1.05 2.99
C ILE A 276 -14.68 -0.98 1.49
N MET A 277 -15.93 -0.90 1.02
CA MET A 277 -16.30 -0.93 -0.40
C MET A 277 -15.81 0.30 -1.18
N ALA A 278 -16.12 1.50 -0.69
CA ALA A 278 -15.77 2.77 -1.35
C ALA A 278 -15.05 3.79 -0.44
N PRO A 279 -14.06 3.39 0.38
CA PRO A 279 -13.40 4.29 1.30
C PRO A 279 -12.47 5.26 0.57
N VAL A 280 -12.32 6.42 1.19
CA VAL A 280 -11.38 7.48 0.82
C VAL A 280 -10.60 7.86 2.07
N TYR A 281 -9.28 7.89 1.95
CA TYR A 281 -8.38 8.22 3.04
C TYR A 281 -7.58 9.46 2.70
N SER A 282 -7.34 10.33 3.67
CA SER A 282 -6.22 11.27 3.56
C SER A 282 -4.91 10.50 3.59
N ARG A 283 -3.83 11.11 3.08
CA ARG A 283 -2.47 10.55 3.19
C ARG A 283 -2.07 10.19 4.62
N LYS A 284 -2.51 10.98 5.60
CA LYS A 284 -2.19 10.76 7.03
C LYS A 284 -2.95 9.57 7.57
N ALA A 285 -4.26 9.50 7.31
CA ALA A 285 -5.08 8.38 7.76
C ALA A 285 -4.66 7.07 7.09
N TRP A 286 -4.35 7.10 5.79
CA TRP A 286 -3.89 5.95 5.04
C TRP A 286 -2.58 5.37 5.61
N ARG A 287 -1.63 6.23 6.02
CA ARG A 287 -0.39 5.76 6.66
C ARG A 287 -0.67 4.87 7.87
N CYS A 288 -1.68 5.21 8.68
CA CYS A 288 -2.09 4.35 9.80
C CYS A 288 -2.85 3.10 9.32
N ALA A 289 -3.88 3.27 8.47
CA ALA A 289 -4.71 2.17 8.00
C ALA A 289 -3.89 1.08 7.28
N TRP A 290 -2.89 1.48 6.50
CA TRP A 290 -1.97 0.56 5.82
C TRP A 290 -1.21 -0.37 6.80
N HIS A 291 -0.83 0.13 7.97
CA HIS A 291 -0.16 -0.68 9.00
C HIS A 291 -1.12 -1.62 9.73
N MET A 292 -2.43 -1.34 9.70
CA MET A 292 -3.44 -2.23 10.25
C MET A 292 -3.69 -3.43 9.35
N ILE A 293 -3.55 -3.26 8.03
CA ILE A 293 -3.67 -4.35 7.05
C ILE A 293 -2.49 -5.31 7.23
N GLN A 294 -2.79 -6.54 7.63
CA GLN A 294 -1.79 -7.61 7.77
C GLN A 294 -1.45 -8.23 6.41
N ASN A 295 -0.29 -8.87 6.30
CA ASN A 295 0.17 -9.44 5.02
C ASN A 295 -0.66 -10.65 4.57
N ASP A 296 -1.29 -11.34 5.52
CA ASP A 296 -2.20 -12.47 5.38
C ASP A 296 -3.68 -12.05 5.28
N LEU A 297 -4.00 -10.78 5.57
CA LEU A 297 -5.35 -10.25 5.44
C LEU A 297 -5.70 -10.03 3.96
N VAL A 298 -6.45 -10.99 3.40
CA VAL A 298 -6.86 -10.93 2.00
C VAL A 298 -8.15 -10.12 1.80
N HIS A 299 -9.22 -10.33 2.56
CA HIS A 299 -10.54 -9.72 2.25
C HIS A 299 -10.83 -8.39 2.99
N GLY A 300 -10.08 -8.05 4.03
CA GLY A 300 -10.20 -6.77 4.76
C GLY A 300 -11.43 -6.62 5.66
N TRP A 301 -12.26 -7.66 5.82
CA TRP A 301 -13.46 -7.56 6.65
C TRP A 301 -13.10 -7.31 8.11
N GLY A 302 -13.87 -6.46 8.77
CA GLY A 302 -13.60 -6.02 10.14
C GLY A 302 -12.61 -4.85 10.23
N LEU A 303 -11.91 -4.49 9.15
CA LEU A 303 -11.05 -3.31 9.13
C LEU A 303 -11.84 -2.03 9.43
N ASP A 304 -13.06 -1.92 8.89
CA ASP A 304 -14.00 -0.81 9.05
C ASP A 304 -14.27 -0.43 10.51
N PHE A 305 -14.38 -1.44 11.38
CA PHE A 305 -14.57 -1.24 12.83
C PHE A 305 -13.34 -0.69 13.54
N ALA A 306 -12.18 -0.84 12.92
CA ALA A 306 -10.91 -0.48 13.51
C ALA A 306 -10.37 0.85 12.96
N LEU A 307 -10.84 1.34 11.80
CA LEU A 307 -10.40 2.58 11.15
C LEU A 307 -10.42 3.81 12.07
N ARG A 308 -11.37 3.86 13.02
CA ARG A 308 -11.44 4.90 14.06
C ARG A 308 -10.13 5.12 14.82
N ARG A 309 -9.27 4.10 14.91
CA ARG A 309 -7.96 4.18 15.60
C ARG A 309 -6.94 5.05 14.87
N CYS A 310 -7.20 5.39 13.61
CA CYS A 310 -6.27 6.16 12.78
C CYS A 310 -6.51 7.67 12.79
N VAL A 311 -7.57 8.14 13.45
CA VAL A 311 -7.96 9.56 13.46
C VAL A 311 -8.53 9.96 14.81
N GLU A 312 -8.28 11.20 15.22
CA GLU A 312 -8.70 11.72 16.53
C GLU A 312 -9.21 13.19 16.40
N PRO A 313 -10.41 13.53 16.91
CA PRO A 313 -11.46 12.62 17.37
C PRO A 313 -12.15 11.90 16.20
N ALA A 314 -12.31 10.59 16.28
CA ALA A 314 -12.73 9.78 15.15
C ALA A 314 -14.13 10.14 14.62
N HIS A 315 -15.09 10.37 15.51
CA HIS A 315 -16.48 10.68 15.16
C HIS A 315 -16.69 12.07 14.53
N GLU A 316 -15.65 12.93 14.51
CA GLU A 316 -15.68 14.21 13.81
C GLU A 316 -14.90 14.19 12.49
N LYS A 317 -14.02 13.19 12.30
CA LYS A 317 -13.10 13.11 11.15
C LYS A 317 -13.40 11.96 10.21
N ILE A 318 -14.28 11.06 10.61
CA ILE A 318 -14.82 10.02 9.76
C ILE A 318 -16.29 10.33 9.45
N GLY A 319 -16.68 10.24 8.18
CA GLY A 319 -18.06 10.52 7.81
C GLY A 319 -18.41 10.16 6.37
N VAL A 320 -19.69 10.28 6.08
CA VAL A 320 -20.31 9.93 4.80
C VAL A 320 -20.75 11.21 4.10
N VAL A 321 -20.43 11.34 2.83
CA VAL A 321 -20.75 12.52 2.02
C VAL A 321 -22.07 12.29 1.29
N ASP A 322 -23.18 12.75 1.86
CA ASP A 322 -24.54 12.47 1.37
C ASP A 322 -24.89 13.15 0.04
N SER A 323 -24.34 14.34 -0.17
CA SER A 323 -24.58 15.11 -1.39
C SER A 323 -23.87 14.54 -2.61
N GLN A 324 -22.96 13.58 -2.42
CA GLN A 324 -22.25 12.84 -3.47
C GLN A 324 -22.40 11.35 -3.18
N TRP A 325 -23.37 10.69 -3.82
CA TRP A 325 -23.73 9.32 -3.50
C TRP A 325 -23.49 8.35 -4.65
N ILE A 326 -23.42 7.07 -4.30
CA ILE A 326 -23.21 5.94 -5.20
C ILE A 326 -24.26 4.85 -4.93
N ILE A 327 -24.38 3.93 -5.88
CA ILE A 327 -25.27 2.77 -5.81
C ILE A 327 -24.41 1.52 -5.77
N HIS A 328 -24.62 0.63 -4.78
CA HIS A 328 -24.00 -0.69 -4.82
C HIS A 328 -24.80 -1.59 -5.77
N GLN A 329 -24.20 -2.00 -6.89
CA GLN A 329 -24.88 -2.79 -7.92
C GLN A 329 -24.82 -4.30 -7.64
N VAL A 330 -23.97 -4.73 -6.70
CA VAL A 330 -23.80 -6.15 -6.28
C VAL A 330 -23.52 -7.05 -7.48
N ILE A 331 -22.69 -6.58 -8.41
CA ILE A 331 -22.35 -7.37 -9.60
C ILE A 331 -21.28 -8.39 -9.20
N PRO A 332 -21.51 -9.69 -9.43
CA PRO A 332 -20.54 -10.72 -9.07
C PRO A 332 -19.15 -10.47 -9.69
N SER A 333 -18.12 -10.42 -8.84
CA SER A 333 -16.74 -10.12 -9.23
C SER A 333 -15.79 -11.29 -8.92
N LEU A 334 -14.75 -11.07 -8.12
CA LEU A 334 -13.71 -12.04 -7.76
C LEU A 334 -14.27 -13.36 -7.21
N GLY A 335 -15.42 -13.34 -6.53
CA GLY A 335 -16.08 -14.56 -6.03
C GLY A 335 -16.32 -15.61 -7.13
N ASN A 336 -16.55 -15.19 -8.37
CA ASN A 336 -16.74 -16.10 -9.50
C ASN A 336 -15.44 -16.80 -9.96
N GLN A 337 -14.27 -16.34 -9.50
CA GLN A 337 -12.96 -16.93 -9.82
C GLN A 337 -12.56 -18.08 -8.89
N GLY A 338 -13.42 -18.42 -7.92
CA GLY A 338 -13.30 -19.57 -7.03
C GLY A 338 -13.50 -20.92 -7.75
N VAL A 339 -13.45 -22.01 -6.99
CA VAL A 339 -13.76 -23.36 -7.50
C VAL A 339 -15.13 -23.76 -6.97
N ALA A 340 -16.03 -24.17 -7.86
CA ALA A 340 -17.31 -24.73 -7.44
C ALA A 340 -17.10 -26.12 -6.80
N GLU A 341 -17.62 -26.32 -5.59
CA GLU A 341 -17.56 -27.61 -4.89
C GLU A 341 -18.97 -28.14 -4.63
N ASN A 342 -19.25 -29.40 -4.97
CA ASN A 342 -20.49 -30.09 -4.63
C ASN A 342 -21.78 -29.36 -5.03
N GLY A 343 -21.78 -28.69 -6.19
CA GLY A 343 -22.93 -27.92 -6.69
C GLY A 343 -23.11 -26.55 -6.03
N ARG A 344 -22.21 -26.15 -5.12
CA ARG A 344 -22.15 -24.79 -4.60
C ARG A 344 -21.43 -23.87 -5.58
N PRO A 345 -21.93 -22.64 -5.74
CA PRO A 345 -21.33 -21.69 -6.64
C PRO A 345 -19.93 -21.23 -6.16
N PRO A 346 -19.03 -20.83 -7.08
CA PRO A 346 -17.64 -20.47 -6.77
C PRO A 346 -17.45 -19.41 -5.67
N TRP A 347 -18.40 -18.48 -5.51
CA TRP A 347 -18.31 -17.38 -4.56
C TRP A 347 -18.56 -17.79 -3.11
N GLU A 348 -19.15 -18.97 -2.85
CA GLU A 348 -19.38 -19.45 -1.48
C GLU A 348 -18.10 -19.94 -0.78
N GLY A 349 -17.02 -20.17 -1.54
CA GLY A 349 -15.74 -20.64 -1.01
C GLY A 349 -14.67 -19.56 -0.82
N VAL A 350 -14.99 -18.28 -1.07
CA VAL A 350 -14.05 -17.14 -1.07
C VAL A 350 -14.28 -16.21 0.12
#